data_AF-A0A955BQF9-F1
#
_entry.id   AF-A0A955BQF9-F1
#
_cell.length_a   1.000
_cell.length_b   1.000
_cell.length_c   1.000
_cell.angle_alpha   90.00
_cell.angle_beta   90.00
_cell.angle_gamma   90.00
#
_symmetry.space_group_name_H-M   'P 1'
#
loop_
_entity.id
_entity.type
_entity.pdbx_description
1 polymer ?
#
loop_
_entity_poly.entity_id
_entity_poly.type
_entity_poly.pdbx_seq_one_letter_code
_entity_poly.pdbx_strand_id
1 'polypeptide(L)'
;EGVDIAHLGGNETVASLVQFIDGLPFKPGYRRFRIREVTGVDDYASIHEVVSRRFKRLDDEGTVQPDILLVDGGKGQLGKALQAFDALKITPPLVLSLAKKEELIYVMGRDEPLRLSRHAFALRLLQYVRDEAHRSAQHYHHLLRRKRTLGE
;
A
#
# COMPACT_ATOMS: atom_id res chain seq x y z
N GLU A 1 -4.49 0.19 7.39
CA GLU A 1 -4.59 0.49 5.93
C GLU A 1 -3.70 -0.48 5.16
N GLY A 2 -4.02 -0.76 3.89
CA GLY A 2 -3.23 -1.60 2.99
C GLY A 2 -2.94 -0.87 1.68
N VAL A 3 -1.73 -0.99 1.13
CA VAL A 3 -1.29 -0.32 -0.10
C VAL A 3 -0.76 -1.33 -1.11
N ASP A 4 -1.20 -1.21 -2.37
CA ASP A 4 -0.72 -1.98 -3.52
C ASP A 4 -0.37 -1.01 -4.67
N ILE A 5 0.75 -1.29 -5.36
CA ILE A 5 1.17 -0.59 -6.58
C ILE A 5 0.81 -1.45 -7.78
N ALA A 6 0.22 -0.84 -8.80
CA ALA A 6 -0.11 -1.50 -10.05
C ALA A 6 0.32 -0.64 -11.24
N HIS A 7 0.89 -1.29 -12.25
CA HIS A 7 1.23 -0.65 -13.51
C HIS A 7 0.08 -0.77 -14.51
N LEU A 8 -0.28 0.36 -15.11
CA LEU A 8 -1.10 0.38 -16.31
C LEU A 8 -0.20 0.15 -17.53
N GLY A 9 -0.76 -0.43 -18.59
CA GLY A 9 -0.01 -0.61 -19.84
C GLY A 9 0.54 0.74 -20.34
N GLY A 10 1.86 0.79 -20.58
CA GLY A 10 2.61 2.03 -20.86
C GLY A 10 3.50 2.45 -19.68
N ASN A 11 3.64 3.76 -19.46
CA ASN A 11 4.45 4.37 -18.37
C ASN A 11 3.61 4.89 -17.20
N GLU A 12 2.33 4.51 -17.09
CA GLU A 12 1.45 5.02 -16.04
C GLU A 12 1.39 4.05 -14.86
N THR A 13 1.85 4.49 -13.69
CA THR A 13 1.73 3.72 -12.44
C THR A 13 0.60 4.29 -11.58
N VAL A 14 -0.16 3.40 -10.96
CA VAL A 14 -1.22 3.74 -10.01
C VAL A 14 -1.01 2.98 -8.71
N ALA A 15 -1.56 3.52 -7.63
CA ALA A 15 -1.64 2.80 -6.38
C ALA A 15 -3.07 2.79 -5.84
N SER A 16 -3.38 1.76 -5.10
CA SER A 16 -4.61 1.68 -4.33
C SER A 16 -4.28 1.64 -2.83
N LEU A 17 -5.14 2.27 -2.05
CA LEU A 17 -5.12 2.21 -0.60
C LEU A 17 -6.48 1.75 -0.12
N VAL A 18 -6.49 0.71 0.71
CA VAL A 18 -7.69 0.15 1.34
C VAL A 18 -7.66 0.39 2.83
N GLN A 19 -8.83 0.64 3.41
CA GLN A 19 -8.98 0.84 4.84
C GLN A 19 -9.76 -0.32 5.43
N PHE A 20 -9.30 -0.79 6.59
CA PHE A 20 -9.98 -1.81 7.38
C PHE A 20 -10.22 -1.24 8.77
N ILE A 21 -11.40 -1.52 9.34
CA ILE A 21 -11.80 -1.16 10.70
C ILE A 21 -12.34 -2.44 11.34
N ASP A 22 -11.83 -2.77 12.53
CA ASP A 22 -12.18 -4.02 13.25
C ASP A 22 -12.04 -5.29 12.40
N GLY A 23 -11.01 -5.32 11.54
CA GLY A 23 -10.72 -6.45 10.66
C GLY A 23 -11.62 -6.57 9.43
N LEU A 24 -12.54 -5.62 9.21
CA LEU A 24 -13.46 -5.60 8.09
C LEU A 24 -13.14 -4.46 7.10
N PRO A 25 -13.33 -4.65 5.78
CA PRO A 25 -13.05 -3.61 4.81
C PRO A 25 -14.02 -2.42 4.93
N PHE A 26 -13.47 -1.23 5.10
CA PHE A 26 -14.21 0.04 5.11
C PHE A 26 -14.05 0.76 3.76
N LYS A 27 -14.90 0.40 2.80
CA LYS A 27 -14.84 0.90 1.42
C LYS A 27 -14.88 2.44 1.26
N PRO A 28 -15.64 3.21 2.07
CA PRO A 28 -15.60 4.68 2.00
C PRO A 28 -14.20 5.27 2.29
N GLY A 29 -13.36 4.53 3.02
CA GLY A 29 -11.98 4.86 3.30
C GLY A 29 -11.00 4.65 2.15
N TYR A 30 -11.42 4.00 1.06
CA TYR A 30 -10.50 3.63 -0.01
C TYR A 30 -10.02 4.85 -0.77
N ARG A 31 -8.75 4.83 -1.17
CA ARG A 31 -8.13 5.89 -1.95
C ARG A 31 -7.40 5.29 -3.14
N ARG A 32 -7.22 6.11 -4.17
CA ARG A 32 -6.49 5.76 -5.38
C ARG A 32 -5.54 6.89 -5.69
N PHE A 33 -4.33 6.54 -6.09
CA PHE A 33 -3.28 7.48 -6.42
C PHE A 33 -2.87 7.23 -7.87
N ARG A 34 -2.80 8.31 -8.66
CA ARG A 34 -2.00 8.33 -9.87
C ARG A 34 -0.62 8.77 -9.47
N ILE A 35 0.40 7.97 -9.80
CA ILE A 35 1.81 8.30 -9.58
C ILE A 35 2.19 9.33 -10.63
N ARG A 36 2.88 10.40 -10.21
CA ARG A 36 3.17 11.56 -11.08
C ARG A 36 4.65 11.91 -11.09
N GLU A 37 5.36 11.62 -10.01
CA GLU A 37 6.74 12.07 -9.81
C GLU A 37 7.76 11.00 -10.26
N VAL A 38 7.28 9.81 -10.59
CA VAL A 38 8.09 8.66 -10.98
C VAL A 38 8.03 8.46 -12.50
N THR A 39 9.19 8.52 -13.15
CA THR A 39 9.32 8.19 -14.58
C THR A 39 9.56 6.69 -14.76
N GLY A 40 8.66 6.02 -15.50
CA GLY A 40 8.78 4.60 -15.80
C GLY A 40 8.26 3.70 -14.68
N VAL A 41 8.73 2.45 -14.69
CA VAL A 41 8.29 1.39 -13.75
C VAL A 41 9.27 1.35 -12.58
N ASP A 42 8.94 2.05 -11.50
CA ASP A 42 9.67 2.01 -10.23
C ASP A 42 8.69 1.94 -9.05
N ASP A 43 8.48 0.72 -8.56
CA ASP A 43 7.60 0.45 -7.41
C ASP A 43 8.11 1.08 -6.12
N TYR A 44 9.43 1.16 -5.94
CA TYR A 44 10.04 1.70 -4.74
C TYR A 44 9.79 3.20 -4.62
N ALA A 45 10.00 3.93 -5.71
CA ALA A 45 9.67 5.34 -5.78
C ALA A 45 8.16 5.58 -5.67
N SER A 46 7.34 4.72 -6.29
CA SER A 46 5.87 4.83 -6.24
C SER A 46 5.32 4.64 -4.81
N ILE A 47 5.85 3.68 -4.05
CA ILE A 47 5.48 3.49 -2.64
C ILE A 47 5.84 4.73 -1.82
N HIS A 48 7.07 5.24 -2.00
CA HIS A 48 7.51 6.44 -1.32
C HIS A 48 6.57 7.63 -1.60
N GLU A 49 6.19 7.87 -2.87
CA GLU A 49 5.27 8.95 -3.25
C GLU A 49 3.90 8.79 -2.57
N VAL A 50 3.32 7.58 -2.61
CA VAL A 50 1.98 7.30 -2.07
C VAL A 50 1.94 7.47 -0.55
N VAL A 51 2.92 6.89 0.14
CA VAL A 51 3.04 7.00 1.60
C VAL A 51 3.26 8.47 1.99
N SER A 52 4.17 9.17 1.30
CA SER A 52 4.41 10.59 1.56
C SER A 52 3.12 11.42 1.43
N ARG A 53 2.40 11.26 0.31
CA ARG A 53 1.16 12.01 0.05
C ARG A 53 0.04 11.65 1.02
N ARG A 54 -0.10 10.37 1.41
CA ARG A 54 -1.14 9.93 2.35
C ARG A 54 -0.91 10.50 3.73
N PHE A 55 0.30 10.39 4.25
CA PHE A 55 0.61 10.74 5.64
C PHE A 55 0.85 12.23 5.84
N LYS A 56 1.41 12.93 4.85
CA LYS A 56 1.42 14.40 4.86
C LYS A 56 0.01 14.96 4.98
N ARG A 57 -0.93 14.44 4.18
CA ARG A 57 -2.33 14.87 4.25
C ARG A 57 -2.99 14.53 5.59
N LEU A 58 -2.67 13.38 6.19
CA LEU A 58 -3.19 13.03 7.52
C LEU A 58 -2.72 14.03 8.58
N ASP A 59 -1.43 14.37 8.53
CA ASP A 59 -0.78 15.33 9.44
C ASP A 59 -1.34 16.75 9.26
N ASP A 60 -1.39 17.24 8.01
CA ASP A 60 -1.96 18.55 7.67
C ASP A 60 -3.43 18.68 8.10
N GLU A 61 -4.23 17.62 7.97
CA GLU A 61 -5.65 17.58 8.35
C GLU A 61 -5.86 17.28 9.85
N GLY A 62 -4.81 16.98 10.63
CA GLY A 62 -4.92 16.59 12.05
C GLY A 62 -5.74 15.31 12.26
N THR A 63 -5.75 14.41 11.28
CA THR A 63 -6.56 13.19 11.28
C THR A 63 -5.80 12.01 11.84
N VAL A 64 -6.53 11.06 12.42
CA VAL A 64 -5.96 9.89 13.08
C VAL A 64 -5.24 9.00 12.06
N GLN A 65 -4.00 8.62 12.37
CA GLN A 65 -3.24 7.65 11.61
C GLN A 65 -3.81 6.23 11.79
N PRO A 66 -3.66 5.32 10.81
CA PRO A 66 -4.03 3.93 11.01
C PRO A 66 -3.13 3.26 12.05
N ASP A 67 -3.63 2.25 12.77
CA ASP A 67 -2.80 1.47 13.71
C ASP A 67 -1.68 0.70 12.99
N ILE A 68 -2.00 0.19 11.80
CA ILE A 68 -1.10 -0.62 10.97
C ILE A 68 -1.18 -0.14 9.52
N LEU A 69 -0.03 0.08 8.89
CA LEU A 69 0.12 0.24 7.45
C LEU A 69 0.75 -1.03 6.87
N LEU A 70 0.00 -1.75 6.02
CA LEU A 70 0.51 -2.90 5.27
C LEU A 70 0.87 -2.46 3.85
N VAL A 71 2.09 -2.75 3.41
CA VAL A 71 2.56 -2.53 2.03
C VAL A 71 2.68 -3.88 1.33
N ASP A 72 2.08 -4.03 0.15
CA ASP A 72 2.29 -5.23 -0.67
C ASP A 72 3.72 -5.25 -1.20
N GLY A 73 4.50 -6.26 -0.80
CA GLY A 73 5.91 -6.37 -1.15
C GLY A 73 6.81 -6.91 -0.04
N GLY A 74 8.11 -6.97 -0.33
CA GLY A 74 9.14 -7.44 0.58
C GLY A 74 9.87 -6.32 1.33
N LYS A 75 11.05 -6.66 1.88
CA LYS A 75 11.88 -5.77 2.70
C LYS A 75 12.20 -4.42 2.03
N GLY A 76 12.41 -4.41 0.71
CA GLY A 76 12.68 -3.19 -0.05
C GLY A 76 11.51 -2.21 -0.03
N GLN A 77 10.30 -2.71 -0.26
CA GLN A 77 9.06 -1.95 -0.20
C GLN A 77 8.81 -1.38 1.21
N LEU A 78 9.02 -2.19 2.26
CA LEU A 78 8.97 -1.72 3.64
C LEU A 78 9.93 -0.55 3.86
N GLY A 79 11.20 -0.71 3.48
CA GLY A 79 12.23 0.34 3.65
C GLY A 79 11.86 1.65 2.95
N LYS A 80 11.22 1.59 1.78
CA LYS A 80 10.78 2.78 1.04
C LYS A 80 9.60 3.49 1.68
N ALA A 81 8.67 2.74 2.26
CA ALA A 81 7.61 3.33 3.08
C ALA A 81 8.20 4.06 4.29
N LEU A 82 9.18 3.45 4.98
CA LEU A 82 9.84 4.08 6.14
C LEU A 82 10.59 5.37 5.77
N GLN A 83 11.32 5.37 4.65
CA GLN A 83 12.00 6.56 4.13
C GLN A 83 11.03 7.75 3.90
N ALA A 84 9.78 7.48 3.51
CA ALA A 84 8.77 8.53 3.33
C ALA A 84 8.39 9.19 4.67
N PHE A 85 8.29 8.42 5.74
CA PHE A 85 8.04 8.95 7.09
C PHE A 85 9.22 9.78 7.59
N ASP A 86 10.45 9.28 7.41
CA ASP A 86 11.67 9.99 7.78
C ASP A 86 11.78 11.34 7.06
N ALA A 87 11.49 11.37 5.76
CA ALA A 87 11.51 12.58 4.94
C ALA A 87 10.49 13.63 5.41
N LEU A 88 9.31 13.18 5.85
CA LEU A 88 8.26 14.04 6.39
C LEU A 88 8.46 14.41 7.86
N LYS A 89 9.39 13.74 8.56
CA LYS A 89 9.57 13.85 10.02
C LYS A 89 8.30 13.51 10.80
N ILE A 90 7.49 12.59 10.26
CA ILE A 90 6.27 12.09 10.89
C ILE A 90 6.58 10.77 11.58
N THR A 91 6.15 10.60 12.82
CA THR A 91 6.24 9.28 13.48
C THR A 91 5.32 8.30 12.77
N PRO A 92 5.85 7.17 12.24
CA PRO A 92 5.05 6.19 11.54
C PRO A 92 4.16 5.38 12.49
N PRO A 93 3.03 4.85 12.00
CA PRO A 93 2.35 3.75 12.68
C PRO A 93 3.14 2.46 12.54
N LEU A 94 2.61 1.32 13.01
CA LEU A 94 3.25 0.03 12.73
C LEU A 94 3.23 -0.25 11.21
N VAL A 95 4.40 -0.23 10.58
CA VAL A 95 4.53 -0.53 9.14
C VAL A 95 4.97 -1.98 8.95
N LEU A 96 4.21 -2.70 8.14
CA LEU A 96 4.46 -4.08 7.75
C LEU A 96 4.56 -4.18 6.23
N SER A 97 5.29 -5.18 5.74
CA SER A 97 5.13 -5.65 4.37
C SER A 97 4.93 -7.16 4.32
N LEU A 98 4.14 -7.63 3.34
CA LEU A 98 3.85 -9.06 3.17
C LEU A 98 4.36 -9.55 1.82
N ALA A 99 5.41 -10.38 1.84
CA ALA A 99 5.99 -10.91 0.61
C ALA A 99 5.14 -12.06 0.03
N LYS A 100 4.57 -11.83 -1.15
CA LYS A 100 3.57 -12.70 -1.80
C LYS A 100 3.96 -14.18 -1.96
N LYS A 101 5.22 -14.49 -2.27
CA LYS A 101 5.64 -15.87 -2.56
C LYS A 101 5.75 -16.75 -1.32
N GLU A 102 6.27 -16.20 -0.24
CA GLU A 102 6.62 -16.96 0.98
C GLU A 102 5.75 -16.60 2.18
N GLU A 103 4.88 -15.60 2.03
CA GLU A 103 4.04 -15.05 3.10
C GLU A 103 4.86 -14.62 4.33
N LEU A 104 6.08 -14.13 4.07
CA LEU A 104 6.96 -13.55 5.07
C LEU A 104 6.49 -12.13 5.41
N ILE A 105 6.35 -11.87 6.70
CA ILE A 105 5.94 -10.57 7.23
C ILE A 105 7.20 -9.82 7.67
N TYR A 106 7.55 -8.77 6.95
CA TYR A 106 8.60 -7.85 7.38
C TYR A 106 7.98 -6.78 8.28
N VAL A 107 8.60 -6.53 9.42
CA VAL A 107 8.11 -5.61 10.45
C VAL A 107 9.11 -4.49 10.62
N MET A 108 8.63 -3.26 10.69
CA MET A 108 9.44 -2.11 11.12
C MET A 108 10.25 -2.42 12.38
N GLY A 109 11.53 -2.03 12.40
CA GLY A 109 12.41 -2.21 13.56
C GLY A 109 12.82 -3.66 13.83
N ARG A 110 12.57 -4.60 12.91
CA ARG A 110 13.05 -5.98 13.01
C ARG A 110 13.92 -6.35 11.81
N ASP A 111 15.02 -7.03 12.07
CA ASP A 111 15.95 -7.48 11.03
C ASP A 111 15.43 -8.71 10.27
N GLU A 112 14.91 -9.67 11.04
CA GLU A 112 14.39 -10.95 10.56
C GLU A 112 12.87 -10.92 10.34
N PRO A 113 12.37 -11.47 9.21
CA PRO A 113 10.95 -11.54 8.95
C PRO A 113 10.25 -12.55 9.86
N LEU A 114 8.97 -12.31 10.12
CA LEU A 114 8.11 -13.27 10.80
C LEU A 114 7.53 -14.25 9.79
N ARG A 115 7.62 -15.54 10.13
CA ARG A 115 6.92 -16.62 9.45
C ARG A 115 5.84 -17.15 10.38
N LEU A 116 4.58 -16.92 10.02
CA LEU A 116 3.44 -17.45 10.76
C LEU A 116 2.96 -18.77 10.17
N SER A 117 2.29 -19.58 11.00
CA SER A 117 1.55 -20.74 10.51
C SER A 117 0.45 -20.31 9.53
N ARG A 118 0.18 -21.13 8.52
CA ARG A 118 -0.93 -20.92 7.56
C ARG A 118 -2.32 -20.91 8.22
N HIS A 119 -2.41 -21.41 9.44
CA HIS A 119 -3.64 -21.39 10.24
C HIS A 119 -3.76 -20.17 11.16
N ALA A 120 -2.72 -19.33 11.24
CA ALA A 120 -2.74 -18.15 12.07
C ALA A 120 -3.76 -17.13 11.53
N PHE A 121 -4.68 -16.70 12.39
CA PHE A 121 -5.67 -15.67 12.04
C PHE A 121 -5.00 -14.37 11.59
N ALA A 122 -3.91 -13.97 12.26
CA ALA A 122 -3.15 -12.78 11.91
C ALA A 122 -2.64 -12.82 10.45
N LEU A 123 -2.10 -13.96 10.00
CA LEU A 123 -1.65 -14.10 8.62
C LEU A 123 -2.81 -13.96 7.64
N ARG A 124 -3.94 -14.63 7.92
CA ARG A 124 -5.14 -14.56 7.07
C ARG A 124 -5.69 -13.13 6.96
N LEU A 125 -5.65 -12.36 8.05
CA LEU A 125 -6.06 -10.96 8.03
C LEU A 125 -5.12 -10.11 7.17
N LEU A 126 -3.80 -10.27 7.31
CA LEU A 126 -2.83 -9.53 6.48
C LEU A 126 -2.97 -9.90 4.99
N GLN A 127 -3.19 -11.19 4.68
CA GLN A 127 -3.49 -11.64 3.33
C GLN A 127 -4.79 -11.01 2.81
N TYR A 128 -5.84 -10.93 3.63
CA TYR A 128 -7.09 -10.30 3.22
C TYR A 128 -6.92 -8.81 2.90
N VAL A 129 -6.17 -8.08 3.72
CA VAL A 129 -5.85 -6.66 3.46
C VAL A 129 -5.06 -6.51 2.15
N ARG A 130 -4.04 -7.35 1.93
CA ARG A 130 -3.25 -7.35 0.69
C ARG A 130 -4.11 -7.66 -0.53
N ASP A 131 -4.87 -8.74 -0.48
CA ASP A 131 -5.67 -9.22 -1.61
C ASP A 131 -6.77 -8.20 -1.96
N GLU A 132 -7.33 -7.52 -0.96
CA GLU A 132 -8.29 -6.43 -1.16
C GLU A 132 -7.65 -5.17 -1.76
N ALA A 133 -6.42 -4.82 -1.37
CA ALA A 133 -5.65 -3.76 -2.01
C ALA A 133 -5.40 -4.12 -3.49
N HIS A 134 -4.89 -5.32 -3.75
CA HIS A 134 -4.66 -5.82 -5.09
C HIS A 134 -5.94 -5.81 -5.94
N ARG A 135 -7.07 -6.27 -5.40
CA ARG A 135 -8.38 -6.24 -6.06
C ARG A 135 -8.81 -4.81 -6.40
N SER A 136 -8.60 -3.87 -5.48
CA SER A 136 -8.93 -2.45 -5.67
C SER A 136 -8.10 -1.82 -6.80
N ALA A 137 -6.80 -2.12 -6.85
CA ALA A 137 -5.90 -1.68 -7.91
C ALA A 137 -6.28 -2.25 -9.28
N GLN A 138 -6.54 -3.56 -9.38
CA GLN A 138 -7.01 -4.20 -10.61
C GLN A 138 -8.31 -3.58 -11.12
N HIS A 139 -9.28 -3.35 -10.23
CA HIS A 139 -10.54 -2.70 -10.60
C HIS A 139 -10.30 -1.27 -11.14
N TYR A 140 -9.40 -0.50 -10.53
CA TYR A 140 -9.05 0.82 -11.02
C TYR A 140 -8.36 0.77 -12.39
N HIS A 141 -7.45 -0.18 -12.59
CA HIS A 141 -6.81 -0.42 -13.89
C HIS A 141 -7.86 -0.74 -14.98
N HIS A 142 -8.85 -1.58 -14.68
CA HIS A 142 -9.95 -1.86 -15.61
C HIS A 142 -10.80 -0.62 -15.94
N LEU A 143 -11.09 0.21 -14.94
CA LEU A 143 -11.83 1.47 -15.13
C LEU A 143 -11.07 2.44 -16.04
N LEU A 144 -9.78 2.62 -15.81
CA LEU A 144 -8.94 3.52 -16.62
C LEU A 144 -8.78 3.04 -18.06
N ARG A 145 -8.61 1.73 -18.27
CA ARG A 145 -8.59 1.15 -19.62
C ARG A 145 -9.90 1.40 -20.36
N ARG A 146 -11.05 1.19 -19.72
CA ARG A 146 -12.35 1.44 -20.34
C ARG A 146 -12.51 2.90 -20.79
N LYS A 147 -12.15 3.86 -19.93
CA LYS A 147 -12.19 5.29 -20.30
C LYS A 147 -11.33 5.60 -21.52
N ARG A 148 -10.09 5.08 -21.55
CA ARG A 148 -9.16 5.29 -22.66
C ARG A 148 -9.63 4.68 -23.98
N THR A 149 -10.29 3.51 -23.93
CA THR A 149 -10.88 2.88 -25.12
C THR A 149 -12.13 3.61 -25.62
N LEU A 150 -12.87 4.27 -24.73
CA LEU A 150 -14.12 4.97 -25.07
C LEU A 150 -13.93 6.44 -25.48
N GLY A 151 -12.72 7.01 -25.37
CA GLY A 151 -12.42 8.35 -25.87
C GLY A 151 -13.09 9.49 -25.10
N GLU A 152 -13.37 9.30 -23.80
CA GLU A 152 -13.80 10.35 -22.86
C GLU A 152 -12.65 10.85 -21.98
#